data_AF-A0A423IHU3-F1
#
_entry.id   AF-A0A423IHU3-F1
#
_cell.length_a   1.000
_cell.length_b   1.000
_cell.length_c   1.000
_cell.angle_alpha   90.00
_cell.angle_beta   90.00
_cell.angle_gamma   90.00
#
_symmetry.space_group_name_H-M   'P 1'
#
loop_
_entity.id
_entity.type
_entity.pdbx_description
1 polymer ?
#
loop_
_entity_poly.entity_id
_entity_poly.type
_entity_poly.pdbx_seq_one_letter_code
_entity_poly.pdbx_strand_id
1 'polypeptide(L)'
;MPTLTFIEHNGTAHQVKGDIGQSVMQAATFASVPGIPADCGGACSCATCHTYVDEAWLGKVQAPESMENDMLEYAFERRDNSRLSCQLIISQEMDGMVLHLPSSQF
;
A
#
# COMPACT_ATOMS: atom_id res chain seq x y z
N MET A 1 -8.68 -15.18 -3.55
CA MET A 1 -7.54 -14.51 -2.88
C MET A 1 -6.55 -14.04 -3.92
N PRO A 2 -6.66 -12.77 -4.38
CA PRO A 2 -5.64 -12.12 -5.18
C PRO A 2 -4.25 -12.24 -4.54
N THR A 3 -3.22 -12.28 -5.38
CA THR A 3 -1.81 -12.25 -4.98
C THR A 3 -1.27 -10.85 -5.13
N LEU A 4 -0.70 -10.29 -4.07
CA LEU A 4 -0.05 -8.99 -4.06
C LEU A 4 1.46 -9.20 -3.89
N THR A 5 2.27 -8.40 -4.57
CA THR A 5 3.73 -8.40 -4.42
C THR A 5 4.18 -7.06 -3.85
N PHE A 6 4.83 -7.10 -2.68
CA PHE A 6 5.46 -5.94 -2.06
C PHE A 6 6.95 -5.99 -2.31
N ILE A 7 7.52 -4.93 -2.89
CA ILE A 7 8.95 -4.83 -3.19
C ILE A 7 9.54 -3.78 -2.24
N GLU A 8 10.41 -4.22 -1.34
CA GLU A 8 11.17 -3.32 -0.46
C GLU A 8 12.07 -2.38 -1.27
N HIS A 9 12.51 -1.29 -0.66
CA HIS A 9 13.47 -0.37 -1.28
C HIS A 9 14.78 -1.04 -1.73
N ASN A 10 15.20 -2.12 -1.06
CA ASN A 10 16.38 -2.92 -1.43
C ASN A 10 16.13 -3.92 -2.57
N GLY A 11 14.90 -4.01 -3.11
CA GLY A 11 14.51 -4.94 -4.16
C GLY A 11 13.99 -6.31 -3.68
N THR A 12 13.97 -6.58 -2.38
CA THR A 12 13.42 -7.82 -1.83
C THR A 12 11.91 -7.86 -2.03
N ALA A 13 11.42 -8.93 -2.65
CA ALA A 13 10.00 -9.11 -2.96
C ALA A 13 9.31 -10.06 -1.98
N HIS A 14 8.10 -9.70 -1.55
CA HIS A 14 7.22 -10.48 -0.69
C HIS A 14 5.89 -10.72 -1.39
N GLN A 15 5.55 -11.99 -1.62
CA GLN A 15 4.23 -12.35 -2.15
C GLN A 15 3.26 -12.66 -1.03
N VAL A 16 2.09 -12.03 -1.10
CA VAL A 16 1.05 -12.11 -0.08
C VAL A 16 -0.27 -12.48 -0.74
N LYS A 17 -1.01 -13.40 -0.14
CA LYS A 17 -2.41 -13.66 -0.49
C LYS A 17 -3.30 -12.75 0.33
N GLY A 18 -4.13 -11.96 -0.34
CA GLY A 18 -5.11 -11.09 0.30
C GLY A 18 -6.54 -11.54 0.03
N ASP A 19 -7.43 -11.27 0.97
CA ASP A 19 -8.86 -11.50 0.79
C ASP A 19 -9.54 -10.31 0.12
N ILE A 20 -10.55 -10.59 -0.72
CA ILE A 20 -11.35 -9.52 -1.33
C ILE A 20 -12.09 -8.76 -0.23
N GLY A 21 -12.05 -7.43 -0.28
CA GLY A 21 -12.63 -6.55 0.74
C GLY A 21 -11.68 -6.22 1.91
N GLN A 22 -10.55 -6.93 2.04
CA GLN A 22 -9.48 -6.56 2.96
C GLN A 22 -8.69 -5.37 2.39
N SER A 23 -8.11 -4.53 3.22
CA SER A 23 -7.15 -3.52 2.72
C SER A 23 -5.80 -4.15 2.36
N VAL A 24 -5.07 -3.54 1.42
CA VAL A 24 -3.72 -3.96 1.03
C VAL A 24 -2.78 -3.93 2.25
N MET A 25 -2.90 -2.92 3.11
CA MET A 25 -2.14 -2.83 4.36
C MET A 25 -2.42 -4.01 5.30
N GLN A 26 -3.69 -4.38 5.51
CA GLN A 26 -4.05 -5.50 6.37
C GLN A 26 -3.46 -6.82 5.83
N ALA A 27 -3.48 -7.03 4.51
CA ALA A 27 -2.88 -8.21 3.91
C ALA A 27 -1.37 -8.25 4.17
N ALA A 28 -0.69 -7.13 3.96
CA ALA A 28 0.75 -7.02 4.18
C ALA A 28 1.15 -7.25 5.65
N THR A 29 0.45 -6.60 6.58
CA THR A 29 0.73 -6.69 8.03
C THR A 29 0.43 -8.08 8.59
N PHE A 30 -0.68 -8.72 8.18
CA PHE A 30 -0.99 -10.10 8.59
C PHE A 30 0.03 -11.11 8.06
N ALA A 31 0.60 -10.85 6.88
CA ALA A 31 1.70 -11.62 6.33
C ALA A 31 3.09 -11.21 6.86
N SER A 32 3.16 -10.24 7.78
CA SER A 32 4.41 -9.72 8.36
C SER A 32 5.40 -9.17 7.32
N VAL A 33 4.89 -8.52 6.27
CA VAL A 33 5.72 -7.76 5.32
C VAL A 33 6.43 -6.63 6.07
N PRO A 34 7.77 -6.54 5.99
CA PRO A 34 8.52 -5.49 6.68
C PRO A 34 8.25 -4.10 6.08
N GLY A 35 8.51 -3.04 6.84
CA GLY A 35 8.43 -1.66 6.35
C GLY A 35 7.02 -1.06 6.26
N ILE A 36 6.02 -1.72 6.86
CA ILE A 36 4.63 -1.21 6.96
C ILE A 36 4.17 -1.27 8.43
N PRO A 37 4.51 -0.27 9.27
CA PRO A 37 4.09 -0.22 10.67
C PRO A 37 2.56 -0.12 10.87
N ALA A 38 1.89 0.69 10.03
CA ALA A 38 0.45 0.92 10.10
C ALA A 38 -0.07 1.40 11.47
N ASP A 39 0.57 2.41 12.05
CA ASP A 39 0.37 2.85 13.43
C ASP A 39 -1.09 3.19 13.81
N CYS A 40 -1.86 3.77 12.90
CA CYS A 40 -3.28 4.09 13.16
C CYS A 40 -4.25 2.93 12.90
N GLY A 41 -3.75 1.74 12.53
CA GLY A 41 -4.58 0.57 12.23
C GLY A 41 -5.47 0.71 10.98
N GLY A 42 -5.17 1.68 10.10
CA GLY A 42 -5.93 1.91 8.86
C GLY A 42 -7.00 3.01 8.93
N ALA A 43 -7.02 3.80 10.02
CA ALA A 43 -7.95 4.92 10.19
C ALA A 43 -7.66 6.17 9.34
N CYS A 44 -6.83 6.06 8.29
CA CYS A 44 -6.36 7.20 7.47
C CYS A 44 -5.89 8.40 8.31
N SER A 45 -5.19 8.13 9.42
CA SER A 45 -4.79 9.15 10.41
C SER A 45 -3.29 9.13 10.71
N CYS A 46 -2.51 8.38 9.91
CA CYS A 46 -1.05 8.38 9.90
C CYS A 46 -0.56 8.17 8.46
N ALA A 47 0.73 8.32 8.20
CA ALA A 47 1.33 8.05 6.90
C ALA A 47 2.13 6.74 6.83
N THR A 48 2.18 5.93 7.90
CA THR A 48 3.09 4.78 8.04
C THR A 48 2.65 3.50 7.35
N CYS A 49 1.73 3.60 6.38
CA CYS A 49 1.39 2.53 5.46
C CYS A 49 1.60 2.95 4.00
N HIS A 50 2.44 3.96 3.81
CA HIS A 50 2.75 4.53 2.52
C HIS A 50 3.45 3.50 1.63
N THR A 51 2.97 3.41 0.39
CA THR A 51 3.49 2.56 -0.68
C THR A 51 3.42 3.32 -2.00
N TYR A 52 4.19 2.88 -2.98
CA TYR A 52 4.05 3.32 -4.37
C TYR A 52 3.32 2.24 -5.16
N VAL A 53 2.19 2.60 -5.77
CA VAL A 53 1.50 1.71 -6.70
C VAL A 53 2.30 1.66 -7.99
N ASP A 54 2.64 0.45 -8.46
CA ASP A 54 3.34 0.28 -9.73
C ASP A 54 2.51 0.86 -10.89
N GLU A 55 3.16 1.50 -11.86
CA GLU A 55 2.49 2.28 -12.90
C GLU A 55 1.46 1.47 -13.69
N ALA A 56 1.71 0.17 -13.89
CA ALA A 56 0.79 -0.75 -14.56
C ALA A 56 -0.57 -0.91 -13.86
N TRP A 57 -0.67 -0.45 -12.60
CA TRP A 57 -1.85 -0.57 -11.74
C TRP A 57 -2.56 0.75 -11.46
N LEU A 58 -1.96 1.90 -11.81
CA LEU A 58 -2.55 3.21 -11.54
C LEU A 58 -3.94 3.39 -12.18
N GLY A 59 -4.14 2.85 -13.38
CA GLY A 59 -5.44 2.88 -14.07
C GLY A 59 -6.48 1.89 -13.53
N LYS A 60 -6.11 1.02 -12.58
CA LYS A 60 -6.96 -0.05 -12.02
C LYS A 60 -7.34 0.20 -10.56
N VAL A 61 -6.79 1.24 -9.94
CA VAL A 61 -7.13 1.65 -8.58
C VAL A 61 -7.79 3.01 -8.60
N GLN A 62 -8.74 3.22 -7.70
CA GLN A 62 -9.32 4.55 -7.50
C GLN A 62 -8.25 5.57 -7.12
N ALA A 63 -8.38 6.82 -7.54
CA ALA A 63 -7.52 7.91 -7.07
C ALA A 63 -7.62 8.05 -5.53
N PRO A 64 -6.58 8.59 -4.86
CA PRO A 64 -6.67 8.88 -3.43
C PRO A 64 -7.79 9.90 -3.16
N GLU A 65 -8.56 9.65 -2.11
CA GLU A 65 -9.55 10.62 -1.62
C GLU A 65 -8.86 11.83 -0.97
N SER A 66 -9.59 12.93 -0.75
CA SER A 66 -8.99 14.16 -0.21
C SER A 66 -8.28 13.94 1.12
N MET A 67 -8.90 13.19 2.04
CA MET A 67 -8.31 12.88 3.34
C MET A 67 -7.03 12.04 3.22
N GLU A 68 -7.01 11.08 2.29
CA GLU A 68 -5.80 10.31 1.99
C GLU A 68 -4.71 11.23 1.44
N ASN A 69 -5.07 12.12 0.52
CA ASN A 69 -4.15 13.05 -0.11
C ASN A 69 -3.50 14.03 0.89
N ASP A 70 -4.29 14.51 1.87
CA ASP A 70 -3.80 15.36 2.96
C ASP A 70 -2.81 14.58 3.85
N MET A 71 -3.11 13.32 4.16
CA MET A 71 -2.21 12.47 4.95
C MET A 71 -0.92 12.11 4.20
N LEU A 72 -0.99 11.96 2.88
CA LEU A 72 0.19 11.73 2.06
C LEU A 72 1.17 12.91 2.08
N GLU A 73 0.77 14.13 2.45
CA GLU A 73 1.72 15.24 2.65
C GLU A 73 2.74 14.96 3.77
N TYR A 74 2.40 14.08 4.71
CA TYR A 74 3.29 13.64 5.79
C TYR A 74 4.05 12.35 5.45
N ALA A 75 3.86 11.79 4.25
CA ALA A 75 4.56 10.58 3.82
C ALA A 75 6.01 10.87 3.43
N PHE A 76 6.92 9.99 3.84
CA PHE A 76 8.32 10.06 3.48
C PHE A 76 8.50 9.82 1.98
N GLU A 77 9.27 10.68 1.29
CA GLU A 77 9.52 10.58 -0.16
C GLU A 77 8.26 10.43 -1.04
N ARG A 78 7.19 11.18 -0.75
CA ARG A 78 5.96 11.17 -1.56
C ARG A 78 6.25 11.33 -3.07
N ARG A 79 5.53 10.56 -3.89
CA ARG A 79 5.52 10.57 -5.36
C ARG A 79 4.09 10.62 -5.87
N ASP A 80 3.92 10.80 -7.18
CA ASP A 80 2.60 10.86 -7.83
C ASP A 80 1.83 9.55 -7.73
N ASN A 81 2.53 8.41 -7.65
CA ASN A 81 1.97 7.09 -7.45
C ASN A 81 1.92 6.65 -5.98
N SER A 82 2.19 7.55 -5.03
CA SER A 82 2.06 7.27 -3.61
C SER A 82 0.62 7.03 -3.21
N ARG A 83 0.40 5.99 -2.39
CA ARG A 83 -0.88 5.66 -1.76
C ARG A 83 -0.67 5.21 -0.32
N LEU A 84 -1.67 5.46 0.51
CA LEU A 84 -1.78 4.79 1.81
C LEU A 84 -2.42 3.42 1.55
N SER A 85 -1.65 2.35 1.71
CA SER A 85 -2.11 0.99 1.40
C SER A 85 -3.31 0.54 2.23
N CYS A 86 -3.62 1.22 3.35
CA CYS A 86 -4.84 0.96 4.11
C CYS A 86 -6.12 1.47 3.43
N GLN A 87 -6.01 2.42 2.49
CA GLN A 87 -7.12 2.97 1.70
C GLN A 87 -7.33 2.23 0.37
N LEU A 88 -6.47 1.25 0.07
CA LEU A 88 -6.62 0.37 -1.09
C LEU A 88 -7.36 -0.90 -0.66
N ILE A 89 -8.59 -1.07 -1.14
CA ILE A 89 -9.39 -2.27 -0.88
C ILE A 89 -9.16 -3.30 -1.97
N ILE A 90 -8.78 -4.52 -1.56
CA ILE A 90 -8.45 -5.61 -2.47
C ILE A 90 -9.71 -6.03 -3.24
N SER A 91 -9.61 -5.99 -4.56
CA SER A 91 -10.61 -6.52 -5.50
C SER A 91 -10.03 -7.67 -6.32
N GLN A 92 -10.89 -8.40 -7.04
CA GLN A 92 -10.46 -9.47 -7.94
C GLN A 92 -9.52 -8.97 -9.05
N GLU A 93 -9.66 -7.70 -9.45
CA GLU A 93 -8.85 -7.11 -10.53
C GLU A 93 -7.41 -6.84 -10.11
N MET A 94 -7.12 -6.86 -8.81
CA MET A 94 -5.80 -6.61 -8.22
C MET A 94 -4.93 -7.89 -8.12
N ASP A 95 -5.35 -9.01 -8.70
CA ASP A 95 -4.52 -10.23 -8.73
C ASP A 95 -3.26 -10.02 -9.56
N GLY A 96 -2.11 -10.17 -8.91
CA GLY A 96 -0.80 -9.85 -9.46
C GLY A 96 -0.34 -8.41 -9.20
N MET A 97 -1.06 -7.62 -8.38
CA MET A 97 -0.68 -6.23 -8.09
C MET A 97 0.72 -6.14 -7.48
N VAL A 98 1.47 -5.14 -7.94
CA VAL A 98 2.80 -4.81 -7.44
C VAL A 98 2.76 -3.47 -6.71
N LEU A 99 3.31 -3.44 -5.50
CA LEU A 99 3.53 -2.24 -4.72
C LEU A 99 5.00 -2.16 -4.32
N HIS A 100 5.57 -0.96 -4.36
CA HIS A 100 6.93 -0.70 -3.91
C HIS A 100 6.90 0.04 -2.58
N LEU A 101 7.83 -0.27 -1.68
CA LEU A 101 7.94 0.39 -0.38
C LEU A 101 8.98 1.52 -0.43
N PRO A 102 8.75 2.62 0.30
CA PRO A 102 9.79 3.63 0.51
C PRO A 102 10.96 3.04 1.31
N SER A 103 12.08 3.77 1.35
CA SER A 103 13.25 3.39 2.16
C SER A 103 12.98 3.49 3.66
N SER A 104 12.01 4.34 4.06
CA SER A 104 11.55 4.55 5.43
C SER A 104 10.09 5.00 5.44
N GLN A 105 9.41 4.82 6.59
CA GLN A 105 8.08 5.37 6.88
C GLN A 105 8.15 6.60 7.82
N PHE A 106 9.37 6.96 8.25
CA PHE A 106 9.70 8.07 9.16
C PHE A 106 10.91 8.85 8.64
#